data_AF-R8X4F1-F1
#
_entry.id   AF-R8X4F1-F1
#
_cell.length_a   1.000
_cell.length_b   1.000
_cell.length_c   1.000
_cell.angle_alpha   90.00
_cell.angle_beta   90.00
_cell.angle_gamma   90.00
#
_symmetry.space_group_name_H-M   'P 1'
#
loop_
_entity.id
_entity.type
_entity.pdbx_description
1 polymer ?
#
loop_
_entity_poly.entity_id
_entity_poly.type
_entity_poly.pdbx_seq_one_letter_code
_entity_poly.pdbx_strand_id
1 'polypeptide(L)'
;MNKVYSIIWNAVLGIWVVVSELTKGKKKSSSRKTVAVLAAGALSAASMQASATPIIDIGEHNIFADYQTGISVGDYEGVHDYGFLYEDITAGQALNISGAIPTISPGQSGVVESTTIRELLQTGKITLQATSPDQGVKTITTAEELAEYLTYNQSSTPSQSTEFEINDPAFPGEKTTIKVFDTNALSNFLTESQIGDSALNTYDPAQSKIYKQFGIALATNGSTANLNLGDDTLNVRAKANTIELLAKDSSLLEAQDAGSQVYWQSDNFIKFNAVPVIPEKTFAGSAQTSVFGDDVTLMTYGYDTDGKVVETGERTFNITNTQELAEFNDWLLGNSSDAAENPEGEKVSQIQLWLEANEVTTVTAAQTKYAELIDGLINSSKPSDVLSWDYDVWTDGLSHANNATADRGELHAIYANGAGTSGTLNKDAILAVDGSINGVMKAVDGGVITNFGELNALRTSTGQSLAIGMLAKDATATKTSTAMAHLVCKVKAPARSLTTASSTRRSPPITLVPLRQPIPGAKTSPLLR
;
A
#
# COMPACT_ATOMS: atom_id res chain seq x y z
N MET A 1 -15.95 -8.97 -12.35
CA MET A 1 -16.00 -8.06 -13.51
C MET A 1 -14.58 -7.61 -13.79
N ASN A 2 -14.03 -7.98 -14.95
CA ASN A 2 -12.65 -7.67 -15.32
C ASN A 2 -12.49 -6.16 -15.44
N LYS A 3 -11.48 -5.61 -14.77
CA LYS A 3 -11.09 -4.21 -14.96
C LYS A 3 -10.40 -4.13 -16.32
N VAL A 4 -11.00 -3.42 -17.27
CA VAL A 4 -10.35 -3.12 -18.55
C VAL A 4 -9.52 -1.86 -18.36
N TYR A 5 -8.23 -1.97 -18.66
CA TYR A 5 -7.28 -0.87 -18.62
C TYR A 5 -6.73 -0.65 -20.02
N SER A 6 -6.75 0.59 -20.48
CA SER A 6 -6.13 0.98 -21.75
C SER A 6 -4.78 1.61 -21.44
N ILE A 7 -3.71 1.09 -22.05
CA ILE A 7 -2.35 1.63 -21.94
C ILE A 7 -2.10 2.51 -23.16
N ILE A 8 -1.87 3.81 -22.94
CA ILE A 8 -1.71 4.80 -24.01
C ILE A 8 -0.32 5.42 -23.88
N TRP A 9 0.43 5.47 -24.99
CA TRP A 9 1.69 6.22 -25.04
C TRP A 9 1.38 7.72 -25.02
N ASN A 10 1.86 8.43 -24.00
CA ASN A 10 1.80 9.87 -23.97
C ASN A 10 3.14 10.43 -24.46
N ALA A 11 3.16 10.93 -25.69
CA ALA A 11 4.36 11.44 -26.34
C ALA A 11 4.94 12.70 -25.66
N VAL A 12 4.09 13.50 -25.02
CA VAL A 12 4.48 14.70 -24.27
C VAL A 12 5.19 14.30 -22.97
N LEU A 13 4.65 13.31 -22.27
CA LEU A 13 5.23 12.80 -21.02
C LEU A 13 6.33 11.75 -21.22
N GLY A 14 6.52 11.24 -22.44
CA GLY A 14 7.47 10.17 -22.75
C GLY A 14 7.21 8.85 -22.00
N ILE A 15 5.97 8.59 -21.58
CA ILE A 15 5.61 7.39 -20.80
C ILE A 15 4.33 6.72 -21.27
N TRP A 16 4.19 5.43 -20.94
CA TRP A 16 2.93 4.69 -21.03
C TRP A 16 2.04 5.03 -19.82
N VAL A 17 0.86 5.59 -20.08
CA VAL A 17 -0.13 5.97 -19.06
C VAL A 17 -1.27 4.95 -19.06
N VAL A 18 -1.64 4.46 -17.88
CA VAL A 18 -2.79 3.56 -17.70
C VAL A 18 -4.05 4.40 -17.49
N VAL A 19 -4.99 4.32 -18.43
CA VAL A 19 -6.30 4.97 -18.36
C VAL A 19 -7.35 3.93 -17.97
N SER A 20 -8.08 4.18 -16.89
CA SER A 20 -9.18 3.30 -16.44
C SER A 20 -10.48 3.70 -17.12
N GLU A 21 -11.13 2.75 -17.82
CA GLU A 21 -12.52 2.89 -18.22
C GLU A 21 -13.40 2.57 -16.99
N LEU A 22 -14.11 3.57 -16.46
CA LEU A 22 -14.77 3.47 -15.15
C LEU A 22 -15.98 2.52 -15.18
N THR A 23 -15.89 1.44 -14.40
CA THR A 23 -17.05 0.87 -13.72
C THR A 23 -16.78 0.79 -12.21
N LYS A 24 -17.70 1.34 -11.41
CA LYS A 24 -17.61 1.38 -9.94
C LYS A 24 -17.63 -0.03 -9.35
N GLY A 25 -16.57 -0.41 -8.65
CA GLY A 25 -16.50 -1.63 -7.85
C GLY A 25 -16.15 -1.31 -6.40
N LYS A 26 -16.87 -1.93 -5.45
CA LYS A 26 -16.66 -1.84 -3.99
C LYS A 26 -15.24 -2.23 -3.59
N LYS A 27 -14.74 -1.60 -2.52
CA LYS A 27 -13.48 -1.91 -1.80
C LYS A 27 -13.31 -3.42 -1.59
N LYS A 28 -12.15 -3.95 -1.98
CA LYS A 28 -11.57 -5.17 -1.40
C LYS A 28 -10.33 -4.79 -0.61
N SER A 29 -10.18 -5.42 0.56
CA SER A 29 -9.11 -5.23 1.53
C SER A 29 -7.75 -5.70 1.01
N SER A 30 -6.72 -4.98 1.49
CA SER A 30 -5.31 -5.32 1.74
C SER A 30 -4.59 -6.40 0.91
N SER A 31 -3.46 -6.01 0.33
CA SER A 31 -2.23 -6.81 0.39
C SER A 31 -0.99 -5.91 0.46
N ARG A 32 0.07 -6.48 1.05
CA ARG A 32 1.27 -5.89 1.67
C ARG A 32 2.10 -5.03 0.70
N LYS A 33 2.67 -3.94 1.22
CA LYS A 33 3.44 -2.94 0.46
C LYS A 33 4.94 -3.08 0.75
N THR A 34 5.73 -3.22 -0.30
CA THR A 34 7.14 -2.82 -0.29
C THR A 34 7.15 -1.29 -0.39
N VAL A 35 7.53 -0.61 0.69
CA VAL A 35 7.85 0.81 0.66
C VAL A 35 9.21 0.91 -0.04
N ALA A 36 9.25 1.51 -1.23
CA ALA A 36 10.51 1.81 -1.89
C ALA A 36 11.24 2.87 -1.05
N VAL A 37 12.27 2.44 -0.31
CA VAL A 37 13.23 3.32 0.36
C VAL A 37 14.09 3.94 -0.74
N LEU A 38 13.87 5.23 -1.01
CA LEU A 38 14.82 6.02 -1.79
C LEU A 38 15.95 6.41 -0.86
N ALA A 39 17.04 5.64 -0.87
CA ALA A 39 18.31 6.04 -0.29
C ALA A 39 18.84 7.23 -1.11
N ALA A 40 18.65 8.45 -0.61
CA ALA A 40 19.30 9.64 -1.14
C ALA A 40 20.55 9.91 -0.31
N GLY A 41 21.72 9.73 -0.93
CA GLY A 41 23.01 10.07 -0.31
C GLY A 41 23.07 11.55 0.04
N ALA A 42 23.60 11.85 1.23
CA ALA A 42 23.78 13.20 1.74
C ALA A 42 24.69 14.02 0.80
N LEU A 43 24.14 15.04 0.14
CA LEU A 43 24.90 16.14 -0.43
C LEU A 43 24.85 17.30 0.57
N SER A 44 25.82 17.35 1.47
CA SER A 44 26.09 18.49 2.33
C SER A 44 26.78 19.58 1.51
N ALA A 45 26.00 20.34 0.76
CA ALA A 45 26.34 21.67 0.29
C ALA A 45 25.45 22.66 1.05
N ALA A 46 26.00 23.77 1.52
CA ALA A 46 25.25 24.78 2.26
C ALA A 46 24.08 25.32 1.41
N SER A 47 22.88 24.82 1.66
CA SER A 47 21.63 25.27 1.06
C SER A 47 21.00 26.36 1.91
N MET A 48 20.31 27.31 1.28
CA MET A 48 19.45 28.21 2.04
C MET A 48 18.28 27.41 2.62
N GLN A 49 17.94 27.71 3.87
CA GLN A 49 16.74 27.17 4.50
C GLN A 49 15.53 27.72 3.72
N ALA A 50 14.59 26.86 3.36
CA ALA A 50 13.36 27.21 2.62
C ALA A 50 12.47 28.21 3.37
N SER A 51 12.76 28.44 4.64
CA SER A 51 12.24 29.52 5.46
C SER A 51 13.05 30.80 5.25
N ALA A 52 13.05 31.31 4.02
CA ALA A 52 13.37 32.72 3.85
C ALA A 52 12.12 33.51 4.27
N THR A 53 12.32 34.67 4.91
CA THR A 53 11.29 35.71 4.83
C THR A 53 10.96 35.89 3.35
N PRO A 54 9.68 35.85 2.94
CA PRO A 54 9.33 35.95 1.53
C PRO A 54 9.97 37.18 0.92
N ILE A 55 10.39 37.08 -0.34
CA ILE A 55 10.72 38.26 -1.13
C ILE A 55 9.39 38.94 -1.45
N ILE A 56 9.06 39.98 -0.68
CA ILE A 56 7.88 40.81 -0.89
C ILE A 56 8.27 41.91 -1.89
N ASP A 57 7.94 41.71 -3.16
CA ASP A 57 8.37 42.60 -4.24
C ASP A 57 7.44 42.53 -5.45
N ILE A 58 7.71 43.39 -6.45
CA ILE A 58 7.03 43.46 -7.74
C ILE A 58 8.06 43.44 -8.88
N GLY A 59 7.62 43.22 -10.11
CA GLY A 59 8.48 43.25 -11.29
C GLY A 59 9.23 41.95 -11.53
N GLU A 60 10.40 42.02 -12.15
CA GLU A 60 11.12 40.85 -12.68
C GLU A 60 12.08 40.24 -11.66
N HIS A 61 11.90 38.93 -11.40
CA HIS A 61 12.75 38.11 -10.56
C HIS A 61 13.28 36.90 -11.33
N ASN A 62 14.54 36.55 -11.06
CA ASN A 62 15.13 35.32 -11.55
C ASN A 62 15.36 34.37 -10.38
N ILE A 63 14.56 33.30 -10.31
CA ILE A 63 14.58 32.39 -9.16
C ILE A 63 15.92 31.69 -8.95
N PHE A 64 16.66 31.44 -10.02
CA PHE A 64 18.00 30.86 -9.92
C PHE A 64 18.99 31.84 -9.29
N ALA A 65 18.87 33.13 -9.62
CA ALA A 65 19.73 34.18 -9.09
C ALA A 65 19.37 34.53 -7.63
N ASP A 66 18.09 34.49 -7.29
CA ASP A 66 17.60 34.82 -5.95
C ASP A 66 17.87 33.67 -4.96
N TYR A 67 17.87 32.42 -5.43
CA TYR A 67 18.08 31.20 -4.62
C TYR A 67 19.27 30.35 -5.10
N GLN A 68 20.43 30.98 -5.34
CA GLN A 68 21.62 30.31 -5.90
C GLN A 68 22.15 29.13 -5.07
N THR A 69 21.97 29.17 -3.76
CA THR A 69 22.41 28.10 -2.84
C THR A 69 21.44 26.91 -2.83
N GLY A 70 20.29 27.03 -3.49
CA GLY A 70 19.22 26.05 -3.46
C GLY A 70 18.27 26.20 -2.29
N ILE A 71 17.17 25.47 -2.36
CA ILE A 71 16.04 25.51 -1.41
C ILE A 71 15.99 24.16 -0.70
N SER A 72 15.90 24.18 0.62
CA SER A 72 15.90 22.96 1.43
C SER A 72 15.04 23.08 2.67
N VAL A 73 14.45 21.97 3.12
CA VAL A 73 13.71 21.92 4.39
C VAL A 73 14.65 22.28 5.54
N GLY A 74 14.34 23.36 6.27
CA GLY A 74 15.10 23.80 7.44
C GLY A 74 14.96 22.86 8.66
N ASP A 75 15.84 23.02 9.63
CA ASP A 75 15.82 22.30 10.90
C ASP A 75 14.92 23.04 11.90
N TYR A 76 13.65 22.64 11.97
CA TYR A 76 12.67 23.22 12.90
C TYR A 76 12.30 22.26 14.01
N GLU A 77 12.30 22.77 15.24
CA GLU A 77 11.58 22.13 16.34
C GLU A 77 10.08 22.39 16.14
N GLY A 78 9.26 21.34 16.14
CA GLY A 78 7.82 21.50 16.00
C GLY A 78 7.28 21.36 14.58
N VAL A 79 5.97 21.59 14.45
CA VAL A 79 5.30 21.78 13.15
C VAL A 79 5.64 23.19 12.64
N HIS A 80 6.10 23.29 11.40
CA HIS A 80 6.54 24.55 10.81
C HIS A 80 5.96 24.74 9.40
N ASP A 81 5.38 25.92 9.18
CA ASP A 81 4.86 26.36 7.89
C ASP A 81 5.92 27.16 7.14
N TYR A 82 6.27 26.72 5.93
CA TYR A 82 7.34 27.33 5.15
C TYR A 82 6.92 28.58 4.38
N GLY A 83 5.62 28.77 4.15
CA GLY A 83 5.10 29.91 3.40
C GLY A 83 5.53 29.90 1.93
N PHE A 84 5.59 31.10 1.34
CA PHE A 84 5.94 31.30 -0.06
C PHE A 84 7.34 31.90 -0.21
N LEU A 85 8.04 31.55 -1.29
CA LEU A 85 9.33 32.18 -1.63
C LEU A 85 9.17 33.65 -2.02
N TYR A 86 8.07 33.98 -2.69
CA TYR A 86 7.73 35.33 -3.11
C TYR A 86 6.29 35.69 -2.78
N GLU A 87 6.05 36.96 -2.47
CA GLU A 87 4.71 37.49 -2.24
C GLU A 87 4.55 38.84 -2.96
N ASP A 88 3.49 38.98 -3.77
CA ASP A 88 3.06 40.28 -4.27
C ASP A 88 1.82 40.74 -3.50
N ILE A 89 1.98 41.83 -2.76
CA ILE A 89 0.92 42.46 -1.94
C ILE A 89 0.40 43.77 -2.55
N THR A 90 0.85 44.14 -3.74
CA THR A 90 0.61 45.46 -4.34
C THR A 90 -0.47 45.40 -5.41
N ALA A 91 -1.63 45.97 -5.10
CA ALA A 91 -2.78 45.97 -6.01
C ALA A 91 -2.45 46.49 -7.42
N GLY A 92 -2.82 45.71 -8.44
CA GLY A 92 -2.62 46.07 -9.84
C GLY A 92 -1.18 46.04 -10.34
N GLN A 93 -0.22 45.59 -9.52
CA GLN A 93 1.13 45.27 -9.96
C GLN A 93 1.25 43.78 -10.31
N ALA A 94 2.37 43.45 -10.96
CA ALA A 94 2.71 42.09 -11.31
C ALA A 94 4.12 41.74 -10.84
N LEU A 95 4.23 40.57 -10.24
CA LEU A 95 5.46 39.86 -9.94
C LEU A 95 5.70 38.79 -11.01
N ASN A 96 6.83 38.87 -11.70
CA ASN A 96 7.22 37.98 -12.79
C ASN A 96 8.43 37.16 -12.35
N ILE A 97 8.22 35.86 -12.13
CA ILE A 97 9.27 34.95 -11.66
C ILE A 97 9.68 34.06 -12.83
N SER A 98 10.96 34.15 -13.19
CA SER A 98 11.52 33.43 -14.33
C SER A 98 12.85 32.75 -14.01
N GLY A 99 13.37 31.97 -14.97
CA GLY A 99 14.71 31.40 -14.92
C GLY A 99 14.76 29.91 -14.62
N ALA A 100 15.98 29.35 -14.57
CA ALA A 100 16.19 27.95 -14.29
C ALA A 100 15.69 27.58 -12.88
N ILE A 101 15.13 26.39 -12.72
CA ILE A 101 14.72 25.90 -11.39
C ILE A 101 16.01 25.73 -10.54
N PRO A 102 16.15 26.40 -9.39
CA PRO A 102 17.28 26.18 -8.49
C PRO A 102 17.25 24.75 -7.94
N THR A 103 18.33 24.30 -7.30
CA THR A 103 18.29 22.98 -6.66
C THR A 103 17.29 23.01 -5.50
N ILE A 104 16.17 22.30 -5.64
CA ILE A 104 15.19 22.11 -4.57
C ILE A 104 15.39 20.72 -3.99
N SER A 105 15.76 20.64 -2.71
CA SER A 105 15.92 19.37 -2.03
C SER A 105 14.55 18.71 -1.84
N PRO A 106 14.35 17.45 -2.25
CA PRO A 106 13.05 16.80 -2.19
C PRO A 106 12.45 16.63 -0.79
N GLY A 107 13.27 16.69 0.26
CA GLY A 107 12.86 16.29 1.61
C GLY A 107 12.98 14.77 1.82
N GLN A 108 12.78 14.34 3.06
CA GLN A 108 12.96 12.96 3.51
C GLN A 108 11.96 12.64 4.62
N SER A 109 11.38 11.43 4.62
CA SER A 109 10.40 11.03 5.65
C SER A 109 11.01 10.81 7.03
N GLY A 110 12.32 10.63 7.10
CA GLY A 110 13.06 10.25 8.31
C GLY A 110 12.99 8.77 8.64
N VAL A 111 12.53 7.89 7.74
CA VAL A 111 12.55 6.44 7.96
C VAL A 111 13.99 5.97 8.15
N VAL A 112 14.27 5.30 9.27
CA VAL A 112 15.53 4.58 9.52
C VAL A 112 15.31 3.11 9.15
N GLU A 113 16.34 2.43 8.67
CA GLU A 113 16.21 1.02 8.23
C GLU A 113 15.59 0.12 9.32
N SER A 114 14.83 -0.86 8.82
CA SER A 114 13.84 -1.68 9.51
C SER A 114 14.31 -2.29 10.83
N THR A 115 13.62 -1.96 11.92
CA THR A 115 13.72 -2.69 13.19
C THR A 115 12.67 -3.79 13.21
N THR A 116 13.07 -5.01 13.59
CA THR A 116 12.13 -6.13 13.69
C THR A 116 11.29 -6.03 14.98
N ILE A 117 10.12 -6.67 14.99
CA ILE A 117 9.29 -6.79 16.21
C ILE A 117 10.10 -7.40 17.36
N ARG A 118 10.96 -8.39 17.08
CA ARG A 118 11.84 -9.04 18.08
C ARG A 118 12.84 -8.04 18.69
N GLU A 119 13.51 -7.24 17.88
CA GLU A 119 14.47 -6.22 18.36
C GLU A 119 13.77 -5.11 19.16
N LEU A 120 12.58 -4.67 18.71
CA LEU A 120 11.78 -3.71 19.45
C LEU A 120 11.37 -4.25 20.83
N LEU A 121 11.08 -5.56 20.93
CA LEU A 121 10.76 -6.22 22.21
C LEU A 121 11.97 -6.23 23.14
N GLN A 122 13.14 -6.62 22.62
CA GLN A 122 14.39 -6.66 23.38
C GLN A 122 14.82 -5.27 23.89
N THR A 123 14.51 -4.21 23.13
CA THR A 123 14.82 -2.82 23.51
C THR A 123 13.73 -2.16 24.34
N GLY A 124 12.62 -2.85 24.63
CA GLY A 124 11.51 -2.33 25.43
C GLY A 124 10.69 -1.23 24.72
N LYS A 125 10.74 -1.15 23.39
CA LYS A 125 10.07 -0.14 22.56
C LYS A 125 8.76 -0.62 21.94
N ILE A 126 8.29 -1.81 22.31
CA ILE A 126 7.03 -2.39 21.86
C ILE A 126 6.34 -3.11 23.01
N THR A 127 5.03 -2.97 23.07
CA THR A 127 4.17 -3.80 23.91
C THR A 127 3.45 -4.79 23.01
N LEU A 128 3.47 -6.07 23.36
CA LEU A 128 2.86 -7.15 22.59
C LEU A 128 1.78 -7.86 23.41
N GLN A 129 0.63 -8.09 22.79
CA GLN A 129 -0.47 -8.85 23.39
C GLN A 129 -0.97 -9.91 22.41
N ALA A 130 -1.01 -11.16 22.85
CA ALA A 130 -1.66 -12.24 22.13
C ALA A 130 -3.08 -12.41 22.66
N THR A 131 -4.06 -12.36 21.76
CA THR A 131 -5.47 -12.64 22.06
C THR A 131 -5.86 -13.96 21.42
N SER A 132 -6.18 -14.96 22.22
CA SER A 132 -6.60 -16.29 21.75
C SER A 132 -8.06 -16.30 21.27
N PRO A 133 -8.48 -17.30 20.47
CA PRO A 133 -9.85 -17.39 19.97
C PRO A 133 -10.95 -17.37 21.04
N ASP A 134 -10.65 -17.94 22.22
CA ASP A 134 -11.51 -17.96 23.40
C ASP A 134 -11.46 -16.66 24.24
N GLN A 135 -10.84 -15.60 23.69
CA GLN A 135 -10.70 -14.27 24.29
C GLN A 135 -9.75 -14.20 25.51
N GLY A 136 -8.89 -15.20 25.69
CA GLY A 136 -7.76 -15.09 26.60
C GLY A 136 -6.75 -14.06 26.10
N VAL A 137 -6.16 -13.25 26.98
CA VAL A 137 -5.15 -12.25 26.62
C VAL A 137 -3.86 -12.52 27.40
N LYS A 138 -2.74 -12.70 26.69
CA LYS A 138 -1.39 -12.89 27.25
C LYS A 138 -0.48 -11.75 26.79
N THR A 139 0.23 -11.12 27.73
CA THR A 139 1.31 -10.18 27.40
C THR A 139 2.58 -10.96 27.09
N ILE A 140 3.25 -10.60 26.00
CA ILE A 140 4.52 -11.20 25.59
C ILE A 140 5.65 -10.27 26.03
N THR A 141 6.63 -10.82 26.72
CA THR A 141 7.73 -10.05 27.32
C THR A 141 9.12 -10.53 26.90
N THR A 142 9.24 -11.75 26.35
CA THR A 142 10.53 -12.29 25.89
C THR A 142 10.52 -12.74 24.43
N ALA A 143 11.72 -12.87 23.84
CA ALA A 143 11.86 -13.34 22.46
C ALA A 143 11.47 -14.82 22.31
N GLU A 144 11.66 -15.61 23.36
CA GLU A 144 11.27 -17.02 23.43
C GLU A 144 9.75 -17.17 23.39
N GLU A 145 9.01 -16.38 24.17
CA GLU A 145 7.55 -16.34 24.12
C GLU A 145 7.05 -15.89 22.74
N LEU A 146 7.71 -14.90 22.12
CA LEU A 146 7.36 -14.41 20.79
C LEU A 146 7.57 -15.47 19.69
N ALA A 147 8.53 -16.38 19.84
CA ALA A 147 8.84 -17.40 18.86
C ALA A 147 7.71 -18.44 18.68
N GLU A 148 6.81 -18.57 19.67
CA GLU A 148 5.63 -19.44 19.61
C GLU A 148 4.56 -18.93 18.61
N TYR A 149 4.63 -17.66 18.21
CA TYR A 149 3.64 -17.00 17.37
C TYR A 149 4.00 -17.07 15.89
N LEU A 150 3.64 -18.20 15.27
CA LEU A 150 3.98 -18.56 13.90
C LEU A 150 2.88 -18.23 12.88
N THR A 151 3.30 -18.10 11.64
CA THR A 151 2.43 -18.16 10.46
C THR A 151 2.95 -19.23 9.51
N TYR A 152 2.05 -19.99 8.92
CA TYR A 152 2.39 -21.06 8.00
C TYR A 152 2.00 -20.65 6.59
N ASN A 153 2.96 -20.65 5.67
CA ASN A 153 2.72 -20.37 4.27
C ASN A 153 2.93 -21.65 3.46
N GLN A 154 1.93 -22.01 2.66
CA GLN A 154 2.04 -23.16 1.78
C GLN A 154 2.95 -22.84 0.60
N SER A 155 4.09 -23.54 0.52
CA SER A 155 5.08 -23.42 -0.56
C SER A 155 4.65 -24.23 -1.79
N SER A 156 3.97 -25.35 -1.57
CA SER A 156 3.48 -26.26 -2.59
C SER A 156 2.29 -27.09 -2.09
N THR A 157 1.49 -27.64 -2.99
CA THR A 157 0.43 -28.59 -2.64
C THR A 157 0.95 -30.00 -2.85
N PRO A 158 1.14 -30.81 -1.78
CA PRO A 158 1.51 -32.21 -1.93
C PRO A 158 0.49 -32.96 -2.79
N SER A 159 0.94 -33.96 -3.54
CA SER A 159 0.08 -34.78 -4.37
C SER A 159 0.45 -36.25 -4.24
N GLN A 160 -0.51 -37.13 -4.53
CA GLN A 160 -0.29 -38.58 -4.58
C GLN A 160 0.47 -38.96 -5.87
N SER A 161 1.79 -38.77 -5.86
CA SER A 161 2.67 -38.97 -7.03
C SER A 161 3.46 -40.28 -6.99
N THR A 162 3.62 -40.89 -5.82
CA THR A 162 4.45 -42.08 -5.62
C THR A 162 3.65 -43.35 -5.81
N GLU A 163 4.25 -44.35 -6.46
CA GLU A 163 3.66 -45.69 -6.63
C GLU A 163 3.97 -46.56 -5.42
N PHE A 164 2.94 -47.23 -4.90
CA PHE A 164 3.06 -48.14 -3.77
C PHE A 164 2.33 -49.44 -4.08
N GLU A 165 3.00 -50.57 -3.86
CA GLU A 165 2.45 -51.89 -4.16
C GLU A 165 1.73 -52.49 -2.95
N ILE A 166 0.53 -53.03 -3.17
CA ILE A 166 -0.26 -53.75 -2.15
C ILE A 166 -0.82 -55.05 -2.73
N ASN A 167 -1.10 -56.02 -1.87
CA ASN A 167 -1.75 -57.28 -2.28
C ASN A 167 -3.27 -57.09 -2.29
N ASP A 168 -3.90 -57.34 -3.44
CA ASP A 168 -5.36 -57.28 -3.55
C ASP A 168 -5.98 -58.61 -3.06
N PRO A 169 -6.83 -58.60 -2.03
CA PRO A 169 -7.54 -59.80 -1.57
C PRO A 169 -8.38 -60.47 -2.67
N ALA A 170 -8.85 -59.72 -3.67
CA ALA A 170 -9.62 -60.24 -4.80
C ALA A 170 -8.75 -60.98 -5.83
N PHE A 171 -7.44 -60.71 -5.89
CA PHE A 171 -6.48 -61.32 -6.82
C PHE A 171 -5.23 -61.81 -6.07
N PRO A 172 -5.35 -62.90 -5.29
CA PRO A 172 -4.24 -63.40 -4.48
C PRO A 172 -3.03 -63.75 -5.35
N GLY A 173 -1.87 -63.18 -5.03
CA GLY A 173 -0.60 -63.43 -5.72
C GLY A 173 -0.23 -62.41 -6.79
N GLU A 174 -1.11 -61.47 -7.13
CA GLU A 174 -0.80 -60.32 -7.98
C GLU A 174 -0.79 -59.02 -7.15
N LYS A 175 0.30 -58.25 -7.28
CA LYS A 175 0.39 -56.94 -6.63
C LYS A 175 -0.36 -55.90 -7.45
N THR A 176 -1.12 -55.05 -6.76
CA THR A 176 -1.78 -53.88 -7.34
C THR A 176 -1.05 -52.61 -6.91
N THR A 177 -0.88 -51.66 -7.82
CA THR A 177 -0.25 -50.37 -7.54
C THR A 177 -1.32 -49.33 -7.17
N ILE A 178 -1.13 -48.68 -6.02
CA ILE A 178 -1.87 -47.47 -5.62
C ILE A 178 -0.97 -46.24 -5.69
N LYS A 179 -1.59 -45.05 -5.69
CA LYS A 179 -0.85 -43.78 -5.56
C LYS A 179 -0.85 -43.32 -4.10
N VAL A 180 0.31 -42.93 -3.60
CA VAL A 180 0.52 -42.41 -2.24
C VAL A 180 1.27 -41.07 -2.28
N PHE A 181 1.23 -40.33 -1.18
CA PHE A 181 1.97 -39.07 -1.07
C PHE A 181 3.48 -39.30 -0.96
N ASP A 182 4.25 -38.43 -1.60
CA ASP A 182 5.70 -38.37 -1.41
C ASP A 182 6.03 -37.81 -0.02
N THR A 183 6.61 -38.64 0.86
CA THR A 183 7.05 -38.25 2.21
C THR A 183 7.95 -37.02 2.19
N ASN A 184 8.84 -36.87 1.20
CA ASN A 184 9.71 -35.71 1.11
C ASN A 184 8.95 -34.43 0.74
N ALA A 185 7.88 -34.56 -0.06
CA ALA A 185 7.00 -33.44 -0.35
C ALA A 185 6.21 -33.03 0.91
N LEU A 186 5.76 -34.00 1.71
CA LEU A 186 5.04 -33.76 2.97
C LEU A 186 5.90 -33.07 4.03
N SER A 187 7.22 -33.28 4.07
CA SER A 187 8.09 -32.59 5.04
C SER A 187 8.40 -31.14 4.68
N ASN A 188 8.16 -30.70 3.43
CA ASN A 188 8.63 -29.41 2.91
C ASN A 188 7.53 -28.48 2.35
N PHE A 189 6.26 -28.88 2.40
CA PHE A 189 5.17 -28.12 1.74
C PHE A 189 4.73 -26.86 2.49
N LEU A 190 5.10 -26.71 3.77
CA LEU A 190 4.89 -25.48 4.53
C LEU A 190 6.22 -24.82 4.86
N THR A 191 6.21 -23.50 4.90
CA THR A 191 7.29 -22.69 5.44
C THR A 191 6.76 -21.91 6.63
N GLU A 192 7.45 -22.05 7.76
CA GLU A 192 7.18 -21.31 8.98
C GLU A 192 7.74 -19.90 8.86
N SER A 193 7.01 -18.93 9.41
CA SER A 193 7.47 -17.54 9.50
C SER A 193 7.06 -16.98 10.85
N GLN A 194 8.02 -16.48 11.61
CA GLN A 194 7.77 -15.89 12.91
C GLN A 194 7.30 -14.44 12.73
N ILE A 195 6.26 -14.04 13.46
CA ILE A 195 5.82 -12.64 13.43
C ILE A 195 6.95 -11.72 13.94
N GLY A 196 7.77 -12.20 14.87
CA GLY A 196 8.90 -11.45 15.42
C GLY A 196 9.91 -10.96 14.38
N ASP A 197 10.06 -11.63 13.24
CA ASP A 197 10.96 -11.24 12.15
C ASP A 197 10.35 -10.18 11.22
N SER A 198 9.10 -9.78 11.46
CA SER A 198 8.46 -8.72 10.69
C SER A 198 9.09 -7.37 11.01
N ALA A 199 9.49 -6.66 9.95
CA ALA A 199 10.00 -5.30 10.03
C ALA A 199 8.88 -4.28 10.29
N LEU A 200 9.11 -3.38 11.23
CA LEU A 200 8.32 -2.18 11.45
C LEU A 200 9.17 -0.95 11.14
N ASN A 201 8.56 0.07 10.54
CA ASN A 201 9.26 1.31 10.21
C ASN A 201 9.43 2.14 11.48
N THR A 202 10.67 2.50 11.81
CA THR A 202 10.97 3.51 12.81
C THR A 202 11.46 4.78 12.13
N TYR A 203 11.33 5.90 12.82
CA TYR A 203 11.57 7.23 12.26
C TYR A 203 12.52 8.03 13.14
N ASP A 204 13.48 8.70 12.53
CA ASP A 204 14.36 9.65 13.19
C ASP A 204 13.74 11.06 13.06
N PRO A 205 13.41 11.71 14.19
CA PRO A 205 12.81 13.04 14.20
C PRO A 205 13.75 14.09 13.59
N ALA A 206 15.07 13.96 13.73
CA ALA A 206 16.05 14.90 13.18
C ALA A 206 16.19 14.76 11.66
N GLN A 207 15.96 13.56 11.11
CA GLN A 207 16.02 13.30 9.67
C GLN A 207 14.68 13.52 8.95
N SER A 208 13.59 13.73 9.68
CA SER A 208 12.30 14.00 9.06
C SER A 208 12.26 15.42 8.51
N LYS A 209 12.32 15.54 7.18
CA LYS A 209 12.39 16.77 6.41
C LYS A 209 11.20 16.85 5.45
N ILE A 210 10.10 17.44 5.91
CA ILE A 210 8.84 17.55 5.15
C ILE A 210 8.44 19.02 5.05
N TYR A 211 8.18 19.48 3.82
CA TYR A 211 7.60 20.79 3.58
C TYR A 211 6.14 20.81 4.04
N LYS A 212 5.71 21.88 4.72
CA LYS A 212 4.31 22.14 5.05
C LYS A 212 3.96 23.58 4.68
N GLN A 213 2.82 23.81 4.05
CA GLN A 213 2.42 25.14 3.54
C GLN A 213 3.52 25.80 2.72
N PHE A 214 4.20 25.03 1.86
CA PHE A 214 5.23 25.55 0.98
C PHE A 214 4.64 25.98 -0.36
N GLY A 215 5.07 27.13 -0.85
CA GLY A 215 4.76 27.61 -2.19
C GLY A 215 5.90 28.41 -2.82
N ILE A 216 5.82 28.62 -4.13
CA ILE A 216 6.77 29.46 -4.87
C ILE A 216 6.30 30.90 -4.80
N ALA A 217 5.05 31.19 -5.17
CA ALA A 217 4.55 32.56 -5.18
C ALA A 217 3.10 32.70 -4.72
N LEU A 218 2.83 33.77 -4.00
CA LEU A 218 1.52 34.21 -3.57
C LEU A 218 1.20 35.59 -4.17
N ALA A 219 0.05 35.70 -4.83
CA ALA A 219 -0.55 36.98 -5.20
C ALA A 219 -1.71 37.30 -4.24
N THR A 220 -1.62 38.41 -3.52
CA THR A 220 -2.67 38.88 -2.59
C THR A 220 -2.99 40.37 -2.81
N ASN A 221 -4.11 40.83 -2.26
CA ASN A 221 -4.53 42.23 -2.28
C ASN A 221 -4.68 42.81 -3.72
N GLY A 222 -5.20 42.01 -4.65
CA GLY A 222 -5.46 42.44 -6.02
C GLY A 222 -4.23 42.48 -6.93
N SER A 223 -3.15 41.79 -6.55
CA SER A 223 -1.90 41.70 -7.31
C SER A 223 -1.88 40.55 -8.31
N THR A 224 -0.79 40.40 -9.07
CA THR A 224 -0.61 39.32 -10.04
C THR A 224 0.74 38.62 -9.87
N ALA A 225 0.77 37.29 -9.84
CA ALA A 225 2.04 36.53 -9.93
C ALA A 225 2.09 35.67 -11.19
N ASN A 226 3.15 35.83 -11.98
CA ASN A 226 3.44 35.07 -13.19
C ASN A 226 4.65 34.16 -12.95
N LEU A 227 4.52 32.88 -13.32
CA LEU A 227 5.54 31.86 -13.10
C LEU A 227 5.97 31.23 -14.42
N ASN A 228 7.25 31.39 -14.79
CA ASN A 228 7.85 30.85 -16.01
C ASN A 228 9.23 30.22 -15.69
N LEU A 229 9.24 28.96 -15.27
CA LEU A 229 10.42 28.29 -14.75
C LEU A 229 10.94 27.18 -15.66
N GLY A 230 12.27 27.04 -15.72
CA GLY A 230 12.94 25.94 -16.40
C GLY A 230 13.31 26.25 -17.85
N ASP A 231 13.19 25.26 -18.72
CA ASP A 231 13.56 25.29 -20.13
C ASP A 231 12.51 24.55 -20.98
N ASP A 232 11.60 25.31 -21.56
CA ASP A 232 10.49 24.83 -22.40
C ASP A 232 10.97 24.17 -23.72
N THR A 233 12.26 24.24 -24.05
CA THR A 233 12.81 23.52 -25.21
C THR A 233 13.06 22.04 -24.92
N LEU A 234 13.05 21.66 -23.64
CA LEU A 234 13.28 20.30 -23.17
C LEU A 234 11.95 19.58 -22.88
N ASN A 235 12.03 18.26 -22.74
CA ASN A 235 10.86 17.49 -22.31
C ASN A 235 10.38 17.97 -20.92
N VAL A 236 9.06 17.99 -20.70
CA VAL A 236 8.45 18.38 -19.42
C VAL A 236 9.00 17.64 -18.20
N ARG A 237 9.50 16.40 -18.37
CA ARG A 237 10.13 15.58 -17.31
C ARG A 237 11.65 15.70 -17.24
N ALA A 238 12.27 16.58 -18.03
CA ALA A 238 13.69 16.85 -17.91
C ALA A 238 14.00 17.36 -16.49
N LYS A 239 15.20 17.05 -15.99
CA LYS A 239 15.63 17.50 -14.66
C LYS A 239 15.52 19.02 -14.50
N ALA A 240 15.78 19.77 -15.57
CA ALA A 240 15.66 21.23 -15.60
C ALA A 240 14.22 21.77 -15.40
N ASN A 241 13.22 20.92 -15.66
CA ASN A 241 11.79 21.24 -15.60
C ASN A 241 11.07 20.51 -14.45
N THR A 242 11.82 19.79 -13.62
CA THR A 242 11.25 18.93 -12.57
C THR A 242 11.38 19.56 -11.19
N ILE A 243 10.25 19.64 -10.49
CA ILE A 243 10.19 19.98 -9.06
C ILE A 243 9.73 18.73 -8.32
N GLU A 244 10.55 18.23 -7.41
CA GLU A 244 10.23 17.08 -6.58
C GLU A 244 10.19 17.48 -5.11
N LEU A 245 9.11 17.13 -4.41
CA LEU A 245 8.84 17.57 -3.05
C LEU A 245 8.14 16.48 -2.22
N LEU A 246 8.57 16.34 -0.97
CA LEU A 246 7.85 15.66 0.09
C LEU A 246 7.11 16.74 0.90
N ALA A 247 5.87 17.01 0.52
CA ALA A 247 5.10 18.16 1.01
C ALA A 247 3.73 17.77 1.58
N LYS A 248 3.24 18.59 2.50
CA LYS A 248 1.90 18.55 3.07
C LYS A 248 1.24 19.92 2.96
N ASP A 249 -0.06 19.94 2.72
CA ASP A 249 -0.85 21.18 2.76
C ASP A 249 -0.22 22.34 1.98
N SER A 250 0.16 22.12 0.72
CA SER A 250 1.06 23.00 -0.04
C SER A 250 0.50 23.36 -1.42
N SER A 251 0.70 24.61 -1.82
CA SER A 251 0.29 25.17 -3.12
C SER A 251 1.48 25.88 -3.74
N LEU A 252 1.94 25.46 -4.93
CA LEU A 252 3.11 26.09 -5.53
C LEU A 252 2.85 27.53 -6.01
N LEU A 253 1.63 27.81 -6.47
CA LEU A 253 1.24 29.13 -6.96
C LEU A 253 -0.18 29.45 -6.49
N GLU A 254 -0.34 30.50 -5.68
CA GLU A 254 -1.61 30.82 -5.01
C GLU A 254 -2.07 32.26 -5.25
N ALA A 255 -3.36 32.44 -5.53
CA ALA A 255 -4.04 33.73 -5.50
C ALA A 255 -4.97 33.79 -4.28
N GLN A 256 -4.83 34.83 -3.46
CA GLN A 256 -5.65 35.11 -2.29
C GLN A 256 -6.23 36.54 -2.37
N ASP A 257 -7.40 36.77 -1.78
CA ASP A 257 -8.10 38.06 -1.78
C ASP A 257 -8.62 38.53 -3.15
N ALA A 258 -9.66 39.36 -3.10
CA ALA A 258 -10.38 39.78 -4.29
C ALA A 258 -9.48 40.55 -5.26
N GLY A 259 -9.52 40.15 -6.54
CA GLY A 259 -8.78 40.78 -7.62
C GLY A 259 -7.44 40.11 -7.91
N SER A 260 -6.93 39.24 -7.03
CA SER A 260 -5.60 38.64 -7.18
C SER A 260 -5.59 37.51 -8.22
N GLN A 261 -4.48 37.41 -8.95
CA GLN A 261 -4.39 36.52 -10.12
C GLN A 261 -3.04 35.81 -10.17
N VAL A 262 -3.05 34.55 -10.59
CA VAL A 262 -1.81 33.81 -10.83
C VAL A 262 -1.79 33.10 -12.18
N TYR A 263 -0.62 33.05 -12.80
CA TYR A 263 -0.43 32.49 -14.14
C TYR A 263 0.79 31.56 -14.19
N TRP A 264 0.55 30.29 -14.53
CA TRP A 264 1.61 29.32 -14.84
C TRP A 264 1.89 29.32 -16.35
N GLN A 265 3.13 29.54 -16.74
CA GLN A 265 3.50 29.85 -18.13
C GLN A 265 4.52 28.89 -18.76
N SER A 266 5.12 28.01 -17.96
CA SER A 266 6.23 27.11 -18.37
C SER A 266 5.87 25.62 -18.38
N ASP A 267 6.72 24.83 -19.03
CA ASP A 267 6.65 23.39 -19.11
C ASP A 267 7.31 22.74 -17.89
N ASN A 268 6.51 22.19 -16.97
CA ASN A 268 7.04 21.60 -15.75
C ASN A 268 6.40 20.28 -15.35
N PHE A 269 7.25 19.41 -14.77
CA PHE A 269 6.83 18.20 -14.09
C PHE A 269 6.96 18.37 -12.57
N ILE A 270 5.84 18.31 -11.86
CA ILE A 270 5.79 18.38 -10.41
C ILE A 270 5.56 16.98 -9.85
N LYS A 271 6.44 16.54 -8.96
CA LYS A 271 6.32 15.25 -8.27
C LYS A 271 6.16 15.48 -6.78
N PHE A 272 4.91 15.39 -6.32
CA PHE A 272 4.61 15.30 -4.89
C PHE A 272 4.78 13.85 -4.42
N ASN A 273 5.85 13.60 -3.68
CA ASN A 273 6.13 12.31 -3.09
C ASN A 273 5.13 11.95 -1.99
N ALA A 274 4.88 10.65 -1.83
CA ALA A 274 3.94 10.16 -0.82
C ALA A 274 4.50 10.36 0.60
N VAL A 275 3.91 11.28 1.35
CA VAL A 275 4.33 11.57 2.72
C VAL A 275 3.56 10.70 3.74
N PRO A 276 4.22 10.02 4.69
CA PRO A 276 3.51 9.37 5.79
C PRO A 276 2.92 10.41 6.76
N VAL A 277 1.86 10.00 7.48
CA VAL A 277 1.44 10.68 8.72
C VAL A 277 1.89 9.75 9.83
N ILE A 278 2.91 10.20 10.57
CA ILE A 278 3.54 9.42 11.63
C ILE A 278 2.81 9.77 12.94
N PRO A 279 2.39 8.79 13.75
CA PRO A 279 1.85 9.11 15.08
C PRO A 279 2.84 9.88 15.96
N GLU A 280 2.33 10.63 16.92
CA GLU A 280 3.19 11.40 17.82
C GLU A 280 4.10 10.54 18.69
N LYS A 281 3.70 9.29 18.99
CA LYS A 281 4.51 8.39 19.81
C LYS A 281 4.42 6.93 19.40
N THR A 282 3.21 6.35 19.43
CA THR A 282 3.03 4.92 19.22
C THR A 282 2.21 4.62 17.97
N PHE A 283 2.51 3.49 17.33
CA PHE A 283 1.71 2.97 16.23
C PHE A 283 1.18 1.58 16.56
N ALA A 284 -0.14 1.46 16.54
CA ALA A 284 -0.85 0.22 16.77
C ALA A 284 -0.85 -0.66 15.51
N GLY A 285 -0.62 -1.95 15.68
CA GLY A 285 -0.75 -2.95 14.62
C GLY A 285 -1.21 -4.30 15.14
N SER A 286 -1.51 -5.21 14.22
CA SER A 286 -1.80 -6.60 14.56
C SER A 286 -1.56 -7.54 13.39
N ALA A 287 -1.36 -8.80 13.71
CA ALA A 287 -1.27 -9.91 12.77
C ALA A 287 -1.91 -11.17 13.36
N GLN A 288 -2.54 -11.95 12.50
CA GLN A 288 -3.12 -13.25 12.85
C GLN A 288 -2.03 -14.32 12.75
N THR A 289 -1.86 -15.12 13.82
CA THR A 289 -1.07 -16.35 13.77
C THR A 289 -1.91 -17.53 13.31
N SER A 290 -1.23 -18.61 12.96
CA SER A 290 -1.85 -19.89 12.62
C SER A 290 -1.08 -21.02 13.27
N VAL A 291 -1.78 -22.11 13.59
CA VAL A 291 -1.18 -23.38 13.98
C VAL A 291 -1.40 -24.39 12.86
N PHE A 292 -0.50 -25.37 12.78
CA PHE A 292 -0.57 -26.47 11.83
C PHE A 292 -0.70 -27.80 12.58
N GLY A 293 -1.39 -28.75 11.94
CA GLY A 293 -1.51 -30.12 12.41
C GLY A 293 -2.71 -30.35 13.33
N ASP A 294 -2.89 -31.62 13.66
CA ASP A 294 -3.96 -32.12 14.52
C ASP A 294 -3.52 -33.44 15.17
N ASP A 295 -4.23 -33.86 16.22
CA ASP A 295 -4.02 -35.16 16.84
C ASP A 295 -4.81 -36.22 16.07
N VAL A 296 -4.14 -37.29 15.62
CA VAL A 296 -4.75 -38.38 14.86
C VAL A 296 -4.68 -39.66 15.67
N THR A 297 -5.85 -40.22 16.00
CA THR A 297 -5.95 -41.52 16.67
C THR A 297 -6.48 -42.57 15.71
N LEU A 298 -5.76 -43.69 15.57
CA LEU A 298 -6.12 -44.79 14.70
C LEU A 298 -6.08 -46.12 15.45
N MET A 299 -7.00 -47.02 15.10
CA MET A 299 -6.85 -48.44 15.40
C MET A 299 -5.64 -48.97 14.62
N THR A 300 -4.77 -49.67 15.32
CA THR A 300 -3.56 -50.29 14.79
C THR A 300 -3.81 -51.77 14.56
N TYR A 301 -3.19 -52.29 13.52
CA TYR A 301 -3.26 -53.70 13.16
C TYR A 301 -1.85 -54.28 13.12
N GLY A 302 -1.76 -55.57 13.38
CA GLY A 302 -0.53 -56.37 13.32
C GLY A 302 -0.86 -57.86 13.26
N TYR A 303 0.13 -58.72 13.44
CA TYR A 303 -0.06 -60.18 13.38
C TYR A 303 -0.06 -60.79 14.78
N ASP A 304 -0.95 -61.76 15.01
CA ASP A 304 -0.92 -62.61 16.20
C ASP A 304 0.13 -63.74 16.07
N THR A 305 0.26 -64.56 17.11
CA THR A 305 1.20 -65.69 17.13
C THR A 305 0.91 -66.75 16.06
N ASP A 306 -0.31 -66.77 15.51
CA ASP A 306 -0.74 -67.70 14.46
C ASP A 306 -0.58 -67.09 13.05
N GLY A 307 0.00 -65.88 12.95
CA GLY A 307 0.22 -65.17 11.69
C GLY A 307 -1.06 -64.57 11.10
N LYS A 308 -2.10 -64.39 11.90
CA LYS A 308 -3.35 -63.76 11.47
C LYS A 308 -3.35 -62.28 11.82
N VAL A 309 -3.87 -61.44 10.92
CA VAL A 309 -4.05 -60.01 11.20
C VAL A 309 -5.11 -59.81 12.28
N VAL A 310 -4.74 -59.05 13.31
CA VAL A 310 -5.57 -58.70 14.46
C VAL A 310 -5.41 -57.23 14.82
N GLU A 311 -6.41 -56.68 15.50
CA GLU A 311 -6.32 -55.37 16.14
C GLU A 311 -5.30 -55.42 17.30
N THR A 312 -4.37 -54.47 17.31
CA THR A 312 -3.32 -54.38 18.33
C THR A 312 -3.58 -53.26 19.35
N GLY A 313 -4.59 -52.42 19.12
CA GLY A 313 -5.01 -51.32 19.99
C GLY A 313 -5.04 -49.98 19.27
N GLU A 314 -5.24 -48.88 19.99
CA GLU A 314 -5.24 -47.53 19.41
C GLU A 314 -3.89 -46.84 19.58
N ARG A 315 -3.50 -46.05 18.59
CA ARG A 315 -2.32 -45.18 18.64
C ARG A 315 -2.69 -43.77 18.25
N THR A 316 -2.21 -42.81 19.04
CA THR A 316 -2.35 -41.37 18.78
C THR A 316 -1.04 -40.79 18.27
N PHE A 317 -1.12 -40.00 17.21
CA PHE A 317 -0.04 -39.21 16.63
C PHE A 317 -0.34 -37.73 16.85
N ASN A 318 0.53 -37.03 17.55
CA ASN A 318 0.41 -35.59 17.73
C ASN A 318 1.20 -34.93 16.60
N ILE A 319 0.49 -34.35 15.63
CA ILE A 319 1.11 -33.73 14.47
C ILE A 319 1.01 -32.21 14.65
N THR A 320 2.15 -31.55 14.73
CA THR A 320 2.30 -30.12 14.99
C THR A 320 3.19 -29.43 13.93
N ASN A 321 3.94 -30.22 13.15
CA ASN A 321 4.83 -29.75 12.10
C ASN A 321 4.86 -30.73 10.91
N THR A 322 5.47 -30.31 9.81
CA THR A 322 5.52 -31.10 8.56
C THR A 322 6.39 -32.35 8.67
N GLN A 323 7.37 -32.37 9.57
CA GLN A 323 8.22 -33.52 9.82
C GLN A 323 7.42 -34.64 10.50
N GLU A 324 6.61 -34.31 11.50
CA GLU A 324 5.70 -35.27 12.16
C GLU A 324 4.64 -35.82 11.19
N LEU A 325 4.14 -35.01 10.25
CA LEU A 325 3.25 -35.50 9.18
C LEU A 325 3.98 -36.51 8.27
N ALA A 326 5.23 -36.23 7.91
CA ALA A 326 6.05 -37.12 7.10
C ALA A 326 6.33 -38.45 7.83
N GLU A 327 6.63 -38.40 9.12
CA GLU A 327 6.83 -39.58 9.97
C GLU A 327 5.54 -40.41 10.11
N PHE A 328 4.39 -39.75 10.27
CA PHE A 328 3.09 -40.40 10.24
C PHE A 328 2.82 -41.11 8.91
N ASN A 329 3.16 -40.47 7.77
CA ASN A 329 3.05 -41.07 6.45
C ASN A 329 3.97 -42.30 6.31
N ASP A 330 5.21 -42.21 6.76
CA ASP A 330 6.15 -43.34 6.72
C ASP A 330 5.69 -44.50 7.61
N TRP A 331 5.04 -44.22 8.74
CA TRP A 331 4.42 -45.27 9.56
C TRP A 331 3.26 -45.96 8.84
N LEU A 332 2.36 -45.19 8.21
CA LEU A 332 1.25 -45.74 7.43
C LEU A 332 1.74 -46.65 6.28
N LEU A 333 2.84 -46.27 5.64
CA LEU A 333 3.45 -46.99 4.52
C LEU A 333 4.35 -48.16 4.94
N GLY A 334 4.59 -48.36 6.24
CA GLY A 334 5.45 -49.42 6.75
C GLY A 334 6.97 -49.13 6.65
N ASN A 335 7.34 -47.88 6.38
CA ASN A 335 8.74 -47.46 6.26
C ASN A 335 9.38 -47.12 7.62
N SER A 336 8.57 -46.79 8.63
CA SER A 336 9.02 -46.48 10.00
C SER A 336 9.69 -47.67 10.70
N SER A 337 10.53 -47.41 11.72
CA SER A 337 11.20 -48.47 12.51
C SER A 337 10.25 -49.31 13.36
N ASP A 338 9.09 -48.77 13.67
CA ASP A 338 8.04 -49.31 14.53
C ASP A 338 6.77 -49.67 13.74
N ALA A 339 6.93 -49.92 12.44
CA ALA A 339 5.90 -50.52 11.59
C ALA A 339 5.62 -51.97 12.05
N ALA A 340 4.43 -52.48 11.71
CA ALA A 340 4.10 -53.88 11.96
C ALA A 340 5.00 -54.80 11.12
N GLU A 341 5.41 -55.93 11.69
CA GLU A 341 6.18 -56.96 11.00
C GLU A 341 5.32 -58.21 10.82
N ASN A 342 5.41 -58.86 9.64
CA ASN A 342 4.82 -60.18 9.42
C ASN A 342 5.63 -61.27 10.19
N PRO A 343 5.14 -62.52 10.26
CA PRO A 343 5.86 -63.62 10.91
C PRO A 343 7.27 -63.88 10.36
N GLU A 344 7.55 -63.44 9.13
CA GLU A 344 8.85 -63.52 8.47
C GLU A 344 9.80 -62.36 8.83
N GLY A 345 9.34 -61.37 9.61
CA GLY A 345 10.10 -60.20 10.05
C GLY A 345 10.17 -59.07 9.01
N GLU A 346 9.32 -59.12 7.97
CA GLU A 346 9.21 -58.07 6.96
C GLU A 346 8.19 -57.02 7.40
N LYS A 347 8.52 -55.74 7.19
CA LYS A 347 7.61 -54.64 7.52
C LYS A 347 6.40 -54.60 6.59
N VAL A 348 5.24 -54.40 7.17
CA VAL A 348 3.95 -54.33 6.48
C VAL A 348 3.29 -52.98 6.75
N SER A 349 2.73 -52.38 5.70
CA SER A 349 2.00 -51.12 5.80
C SER A 349 0.66 -51.27 6.50
N GLN A 350 0.21 -50.23 7.19
CA GLN A 350 -1.14 -50.22 7.76
C GLN A 350 -2.22 -50.28 6.67
N ILE A 351 -1.92 -49.74 5.48
CA ILE A 351 -2.81 -49.83 4.30
C ILE A 351 -3.07 -51.29 3.91
N GLN A 352 -2.02 -52.12 3.89
CA GLN A 352 -2.13 -53.56 3.62
C GLN A 352 -2.93 -54.26 4.73
N LEU A 353 -2.65 -53.93 6.00
CA LEU A 353 -3.33 -54.54 7.12
C LEU A 353 -4.81 -54.19 7.22
N TRP A 354 -5.23 -53.01 6.76
CA TRP A 354 -6.66 -52.67 6.66
C TRP A 354 -7.41 -53.58 5.68
N LEU A 355 -6.76 -54.04 4.60
CA LEU A 355 -7.35 -55.00 3.66
C LEU A 355 -7.42 -56.41 4.27
N GLU A 356 -6.34 -56.85 4.92
CA GLU A 356 -6.26 -58.19 5.52
C GLU A 356 -7.16 -58.35 6.76
N ALA A 357 -7.33 -57.28 7.54
CA ALA A 357 -8.27 -57.23 8.66
C ALA A 357 -9.73 -57.07 8.21
N ASN A 358 -9.98 -56.85 6.91
CA ASN A 358 -11.29 -56.57 6.33
C ASN A 358 -11.95 -55.31 6.93
N GLU A 359 -11.12 -54.35 7.35
CA GLU A 359 -11.53 -52.99 7.75
C GLU A 359 -11.96 -52.17 6.52
N VAL A 360 -11.31 -52.43 5.38
CA VAL A 360 -11.76 -52.01 4.05
C VAL A 360 -11.71 -53.21 3.12
N THR A 361 -12.65 -53.29 2.16
CA THR A 361 -12.82 -54.49 1.33
C THR A 361 -12.27 -54.36 -0.09
N THR A 362 -11.74 -53.19 -0.47
CA THR A 362 -11.20 -52.95 -1.82
C THR A 362 -9.95 -52.08 -1.78
N VAL A 363 -9.04 -52.29 -2.73
CA VAL A 363 -7.84 -51.46 -2.92
C VAL A 363 -8.19 -49.97 -3.05
N THR A 364 -9.24 -49.64 -3.82
CA THR A 364 -9.71 -48.25 -3.96
C THR A 364 -10.16 -47.66 -2.62
N ALA A 365 -10.89 -48.42 -1.80
CA ALA A 365 -11.31 -47.95 -0.49
C ALA A 365 -10.11 -47.73 0.46
N ALA A 366 -9.10 -48.60 0.41
CA ALA A 366 -7.87 -48.43 1.17
C ALA A 366 -7.11 -47.16 0.78
N GLN A 367 -6.95 -46.92 -0.53
CA GLN A 367 -6.31 -45.70 -1.03
C GLN A 367 -7.10 -44.44 -0.66
N THR A 368 -8.44 -44.47 -0.77
CA THR A 368 -9.29 -43.33 -0.36
C THR A 368 -9.15 -43.05 1.13
N LYS A 369 -9.22 -44.08 2.00
CA LYS A 369 -9.04 -43.92 3.46
C LYS A 369 -7.68 -43.29 3.79
N TYR A 370 -6.62 -43.78 3.16
CA TYR A 370 -5.28 -43.19 3.29
C TYR A 370 -5.24 -41.72 2.83
N ALA A 371 -5.80 -41.44 1.65
CA ALA A 371 -5.79 -40.10 1.07
C ALA A 371 -6.54 -39.09 1.95
N GLU A 372 -7.72 -39.45 2.45
CA GLU A 372 -8.53 -38.59 3.33
C GLU A 372 -7.79 -38.24 4.63
N LEU A 373 -7.05 -39.19 5.22
CA LEU A 373 -6.24 -38.94 6.42
C LEU A 373 -5.14 -37.90 6.16
N ILE A 374 -4.34 -38.10 5.10
CA ILE A 374 -3.23 -37.20 4.78
C ILE A 374 -3.73 -35.85 4.27
N ASP A 375 -4.76 -35.81 3.41
CA ASP A 375 -5.35 -34.57 2.92
C ASP A 375 -5.98 -33.73 4.05
N GLY A 376 -6.61 -34.39 5.03
CA GLY A 376 -7.12 -33.72 6.23
C GLY A 376 -6.01 -32.99 6.99
N LEU A 377 -4.85 -33.63 7.13
CA LEU A 377 -3.69 -33.06 7.81
C LEU A 377 -2.98 -31.98 6.99
N ILE A 378 -2.84 -32.15 5.67
CA ILE A 378 -2.29 -31.13 4.77
C ILE A 378 -3.09 -29.81 4.91
N ASN A 379 -4.40 -29.92 5.07
CA ASN A 379 -5.32 -28.78 5.15
C ASN A 379 -5.70 -28.39 6.59
N SER A 380 -4.99 -28.90 7.61
CA SER A 380 -5.30 -28.68 9.03
C SER A 380 -4.95 -27.28 9.56
N SER A 381 -4.23 -26.48 8.77
CA SER A 381 -3.82 -25.12 9.16
C SER A 381 -5.03 -24.27 9.53
N LYS A 382 -5.05 -23.75 10.77
CA LYS A 382 -6.15 -22.93 11.31
C LYS A 382 -5.64 -21.65 11.96
N PRO A 383 -6.39 -20.55 11.89
CA PRO A 383 -6.08 -19.34 12.65
C PRO A 383 -6.01 -19.66 14.16
N SER A 384 -5.00 -19.12 14.84
CA SER A 384 -4.86 -19.20 16.30
C SER A 384 -5.05 -17.79 16.89
N ASP A 385 -3.98 -17.19 17.40
CA ASP A 385 -4.05 -15.96 18.17
C ASP A 385 -3.94 -14.73 17.27
N VAL A 386 -4.53 -13.63 17.72
CA VAL A 386 -4.24 -12.31 17.16
C VAL A 386 -3.15 -11.69 18.01
N LEU A 387 -1.98 -11.52 17.43
CA LEU A 387 -0.89 -10.76 18.03
C LEU A 387 -1.09 -9.28 17.70
N SER A 388 -1.41 -8.47 18.69
CA SER A 388 -1.47 -7.01 18.59
C SER A 388 -0.25 -6.37 19.23
N TRP A 389 0.09 -5.18 18.75
CA TRP A 389 1.21 -4.41 19.28
C TRP A 389 0.98 -2.91 19.24
N ASP A 390 1.63 -2.23 20.16
CA ASP A 390 1.88 -0.80 20.14
C ASP A 390 3.39 -0.59 20.27
N TYR A 391 4.03 0.03 19.27
CA TYR A 391 5.46 0.31 19.31
C TYR A 391 5.76 1.80 19.22
N ASP A 392 6.84 2.22 19.87
CA ASP A 392 7.38 3.57 19.76
C ASP A 392 7.92 3.77 18.33
N VAL A 393 7.30 4.68 17.59
CA VAL A 393 7.64 4.91 16.18
C VAL A 393 8.92 5.71 16.01
N TRP A 394 9.30 6.49 17.02
CA TRP A 394 10.47 7.35 16.99
C TRP A 394 11.69 6.63 17.56
N THR A 395 12.84 6.77 16.90
CA THR A 395 14.07 6.06 17.27
C THR A 395 14.57 6.40 18.67
N ASP A 396 14.21 7.57 19.22
CA ASP A 396 14.52 7.98 20.58
C ASP A 396 13.49 7.54 21.64
N GLY A 397 12.37 6.94 21.24
CA GLY A 397 11.29 6.49 22.13
C GLY A 397 10.46 7.63 22.74
N LEU A 398 10.67 8.88 22.30
CA LEU A 398 9.96 10.04 22.80
C LEU A 398 8.75 10.39 21.92
N SER A 399 7.91 11.27 22.45
CA SER A 399 6.81 11.84 21.67
C SER A 399 7.31 13.05 20.90
N HIS A 400 6.94 13.14 19.62
CA HIS A 400 7.29 14.26 18.74
C HIS A 400 6.04 14.86 18.12
N ALA A 401 6.07 16.17 17.90
CA ALA A 401 5.09 16.89 17.11
C ALA A 401 5.85 17.70 16.06
N ASN A 402 5.86 17.25 14.80
CA ASN A 402 6.60 17.90 13.71
C ASN A 402 5.85 17.74 12.38
N ASN A 403 6.41 18.24 11.28
CA ASN A 403 5.76 18.13 9.97
C ASN A 403 5.50 16.67 9.52
N ALA A 404 6.17 15.68 10.11
CA ALA A 404 5.89 14.28 9.86
C ALA A 404 4.61 13.79 10.56
N THR A 405 4.26 14.37 11.71
CA THR A 405 3.02 14.06 12.45
C THR A 405 1.81 14.83 11.95
N ALA A 406 2.02 15.96 11.27
CA ALA A 406 0.94 16.73 10.67
C ALA A 406 0.12 15.91 9.66
N ASP A 407 -1.18 16.20 9.56
CA ASP A 407 -2.03 15.62 8.51
C ASP A 407 -1.52 15.98 7.11
N ARG A 408 -1.79 15.11 6.12
CA ARG A 408 -1.30 15.31 4.75
C ARG A 408 -1.77 16.61 4.09
N GLY A 409 -2.94 17.11 4.49
CA GLY A 409 -3.56 18.27 3.86
C GLY A 409 -3.81 18.06 2.37
N GLU A 410 -3.85 19.17 1.64
CA GLU A 410 -4.05 19.19 0.19
C GLU A 410 -2.76 19.56 -0.55
N LEU A 411 -2.68 19.25 -1.85
CA LEU A 411 -1.47 19.50 -2.64
C LEU A 411 -1.86 19.98 -4.03
N HIS A 412 -1.46 21.21 -4.36
CA HIS A 412 -1.85 21.92 -5.56
C HIS A 412 -0.63 22.52 -6.27
N ALA A 413 -0.70 22.58 -7.59
CA ALA A 413 0.23 23.41 -8.35
C ALA A 413 -0.31 24.85 -8.45
N ILE A 414 -1.62 25.02 -8.72
CA ILE A 414 -2.27 26.32 -8.87
C ILE A 414 -3.51 26.37 -7.97
N TYR A 415 -3.62 27.38 -7.11
CA TYR A 415 -4.74 27.54 -6.20
C TYR A 415 -5.35 28.95 -6.24
N ALA A 416 -6.66 29.03 -6.50
CA ALA A 416 -7.45 30.25 -6.43
C ALA A 416 -8.32 30.22 -5.16
N ASN A 417 -7.88 30.94 -4.14
CA ASN A 417 -8.38 30.85 -2.78
C ASN A 417 -9.35 32.00 -2.45
N GLY A 418 -10.62 31.84 -2.81
CA GLY A 418 -11.70 32.75 -2.42
C GLY A 418 -12.23 33.64 -3.54
N ALA A 419 -13.27 34.42 -3.22
CA ALA A 419 -14.04 35.16 -4.20
C ALA A 419 -13.21 36.24 -4.90
N GLY A 420 -13.28 36.29 -6.23
CA GLY A 420 -12.54 37.26 -7.03
C GLY A 420 -11.06 36.92 -7.24
N THR A 421 -10.59 35.76 -6.79
CA THR A 421 -9.26 35.23 -7.13
C THR A 421 -9.28 34.46 -8.44
N SER A 422 -8.15 34.39 -9.15
CA SER A 422 -8.04 33.54 -10.32
C SER A 422 -6.68 32.84 -10.47
N GLY A 423 -6.71 31.63 -11.01
CA GLY A 423 -5.51 30.85 -11.35
C GLY A 423 -5.59 30.29 -12.76
N THR A 424 -4.54 30.52 -13.55
CA THR A 424 -4.53 30.19 -14.98
C THR A 424 -3.31 29.35 -15.35
N LEU A 425 -3.53 28.26 -16.09
CA LEU A 425 -2.48 27.60 -16.88
C LEU A 425 -2.52 28.20 -18.28
N ASN A 426 -1.46 28.90 -18.68
CA ASN A 426 -1.41 29.63 -19.93
C ASN A 426 -1.43 28.72 -21.15
N LYS A 427 -1.82 29.34 -22.27
CA LYS A 427 -1.75 28.72 -23.58
C LYS A 427 -0.29 28.33 -23.87
N ASP A 428 -0.11 27.15 -24.45
CA ASP A 428 1.18 26.58 -24.86
C ASP A 428 2.08 26.06 -23.70
N ALA A 429 1.69 26.26 -22.43
CA ALA A 429 2.37 25.65 -21.28
C ALA A 429 1.90 24.22 -21.02
N ILE A 430 2.83 23.35 -20.60
CA ILE A 430 2.58 21.95 -20.23
C ILE A 430 2.85 21.74 -18.74
N LEU A 431 1.79 21.43 -17.98
CA LEU A 431 1.90 21.15 -16.55
C LEU A 431 1.54 19.69 -16.27
N ALA A 432 2.54 18.91 -15.88
CA ALA A 432 2.37 17.52 -15.48
C ALA A 432 2.60 17.39 -13.97
N VAL A 433 1.63 16.84 -13.24
CA VAL A 433 1.71 16.76 -11.78
C VAL A 433 1.35 15.38 -11.29
N ASP A 434 2.25 14.78 -10.51
CA ASP A 434 2.06 13.49 -9.85
C ASP A 434 1.88 13.68 -8.35
N GLY A 435 0.88 13.01 -7.77
CA GLY A 435 0.63 13.04 -6.33
C GLY A 435 -0.16 14.25 -5.82
N SER A 436 -0.78 15.06 -6.67
CA SER A 436 -1.68 16.15 -6.23
C SER A 436 -2.87 15.62 -5.42
N ILE A 437 -3.22 16.27 -4.32
CA ILE A 437 -4.39 15.93 -3.49
C ILE A 437 -5.45 17.00 -3.73
N ASN A 438 -6.64 16.59 -4.15
CA ASN A 438 -7.78 17.47 -4.39
C ASN A 438 -7.59 18.49 -5.54
N GLY A 439 -6.87 18.09 -6.60
CA GLY A 439 -6.77 18.86 -7.84
C GLY A 439 -5.38 19.43 -8.08
N VAL A 440 -4.85 19.28 -9.29
CA VAL A 440 -3.63 20.00 -9.70
C VAL A 440 -3.88 21.51 -9.69
N MET A 441 -5.01 21.91 -10.27
CA MET A 441 -5.57 23.25 -10.14
C MET A 441 -6.79 23.19 -9.23
N LYS A 442 -6.90 24.11 -8.28
CA LYS A 442 -8.05 24.18 -7.38
C LYS A 442 -8.61 25.59 -7.28
N ALA A 443 -9.93 25.71 -7.17
CA ALA A 443 -10.61 26.94 -6.80
C ALA A 443 -11.66 26.68 -5.71
N VAL A 444 -11.78 27.61 -4.76
CA VAL A 444 -12.79 27.58 -3.69
C VAL A 444 -13.53 28.91 -3.55
N ASP A 445 -14.73 28.86 -2.98
CA ASP A 445 -15.45 30.01 -2.43
C ASP A 445 -15.55 31.22 -3.38
N GLY A 446 -15.92 30.97 -4.64
CA GLY A 446 -16.06 31.99 -5.68
C GLY A 446 -14.81 32.27 -6.52
N GLY A 447 -13.70 31.57 -6.27
CA GLY A 447 -12.50 31.62 -7.09
C GLY A 447 -12.71 31.06 -8.50
N VAL A 448 -11.78 31.36 -9.40
CA VAL A 448 -11.83 30.92 -10.81
C VAL A 448 -10.54 30.24 -11.22
N ILE A 449 -10.62 29.03 -11.77
CA ILE A 449 -9.47 28.38 -12.43
C ILE A 449 -9.72 28.18 -13.92
N THR A 450 -8.72 28.51 -14.74
CA THR A 450 -8.80 28.39 -16.20
C THR A 450 -7.60 27.64 -16.77
N ASN A 451 -7.84 26.59 -17.54
CA ASN A 451 -6.79 25.88 -18.25
C ASN A 451 -6.84 26.19 -19.77
N PHE A 452 -5.83 26.90 -20.27
CA PHE A 452 -5.57 27.13 -21.69
C PHE A 452 -4.43 26.25 -22.25
N GLY A 453 -3.63 25.61 -21.41
CA GLY A 453 -2.46 24.79 -21.76
C GLY A 453 -2.70 23.28 -21.70
N GLU A 454 -1.65 22.47 -21.60
CA GLU A 454 -1.74 21.02 -21.46
C GLU A 454 -1.59 20.57 -20.01
N LEU A 455 -2.70 20.13 -19.40
CA LEU A 455 -2.71 19.67 -18.01
C LEU A 455 -2.72 18.14 -17.91
N ASN A 456 -1.74 17.59 -17.21
CA ASN A 456 -1.57 16.15 -17.02
C ASN A 456 -1.51 15.81 -15.52
N ALA A 457 -2.60 15.29 -14.96
CA ALA A 457 -2.61 14.78 -13.58
C ALA A 457 -2.28 13.28 -13.56
N LEU A 458 -1.23 12.92 -12.84
CA LEU A 458 -0.65 11.58 -12.77
C LEU A 458 -0.86 10.96 -11.40
N ARG A 459 -0.72 9.63 -11.36
CA ARG A 459 -0.92 8.83 -10.15
C ARG A 459 0.07 7.68 -10.10
N THR A 460 1.35 7.97 -9.97
CA THR A 460 2.35 6.91 -9.73
C THR A 460 2.49 6.61 -8.24
N SER A 461 2.11 7.55 -7.35
CA SER A 461 2.14 7.36 -5.90
C SER A 461 0.96 6.51 -5.37
N THR A 462 1.26 5.50 -4.54
CA THR A 462 0.25 4.56 -4.02
C THR A 462 -0.47 5.11 -2.79
N GLY A 463 -1.69 5.62 -2.95
CA GLY A 463 -2.51 6.08 -1.80
C GLY A 463 -3.64 7.04 -2.12
N GLN A 464 -3.67 7.62 -3.32
CA GLN A 464 -4.71 8.56 -3.74
C GLN A 464 -5.73 7.87 -4.63
N SER A 465 -7.02 8.10 -4.36
CA SER A 465 -8.11 7.38 -5.03
C SER A 465 -8.45 7.94 -6.42
N LEU A 466 -8.05 9.18 -6.72
CA LEU A 466 -8.43 9.89 -7.94
C LEU A 466 -7.34 10.91 -8.34
N ALA A 467 -6.86 10.84 -9.58
CA ALA A 467 -6.11 11.94 -10.18
C ALA A 467 -7.12 12.98 -10.69
N ILE A 468 -7.05 14.20 -10.16
CA ILE A 468 -7.95 15.31 -10.51
C ILE A 468 -7.10 16.41 -11.13
N GLY A 469 -7.38 16.77 -12.38
CA GLY A 469 -6.69 17.89 -13.01
C GLY A 469 -7.17 19.22 -12.43
N MET A 470 -8.48 19.43 -12.43
CA MET A 470 -9.09 20.68 -11.94
C MET A 470 -10.21 20.36 -10.95
N LEU A 471 -10.20 21.02 -9.79
CA LEU A 471 -11.25 20.94 -8.78
C LEU A 471 -11.80 22.33 -8.47
N ALA A 472 -13.09 22.55 -8.71
CA ALA A 472 -13.79 23.73 -8.23
C ALA A 472 -14.83 23.35 -7.16
N LYS A 473 -14.77 24.01 -5.99
CA LYS A 473 -15.73 23.84 -4.90
C LYS A 473 -16.40 25.19 -4.61
N ASP A 474 -17.69 25.30 -4.92
CA ASP A 474 -18.42 26.57 -4.86
C ASP A 474 -17.70 27.69 -5.63
N ALA A 475 -17.10 27.31 -6.76
CA ALA A 475 -16.16 28.09 -7.56
C ALA A 475 -16.33 27.76 -9.06
N THR A 476 -15.61 28.46 -9.93
CA THR A 476 -15.68 28.26 -11.39
C THR A 476 -14.42 27.57 -11.92
N ALA A 477 -14.60 26.57 -12.77
CA ALA A 477 -13.51 25.95 -13.53
C ALA A 477 -13.82 25.95 -15.03
N THR A 478 -12.90 26.50 -15.82
CA THR A 478 -13.01 26.58 -17.28
C THR A 478 -11.87 25.82 -17.94
N LYS A 479 -12.19 24.91 -18.86
CA LYS A 479 -11.21 24.16 -19.66
C LYS A 479 -11.44 24.46 -21.14
N THR A 480 -10.44 25.01 -21.82
CA THR A 480 -10.50 25.38 -23.24
C THR A 480 -9.49 24.62 -24.11
N SER A 481 -8.70 23.72 -23.51
CA SER A 481 -7.58 22.99 -24.12
C SER A 481 -7.58 21.46 -23.81
N THR A 482 -6.59 20.74 -24.32
CA THR A 482 -6.39 19.29 -24.10
C THR A 482 -5.96 19.01 -22.65
N ALA A 483 -6.57 18.03 -21.99
CA ALA A 483 -6.06 17.52 -20.71
C ALA A 483 -6.29 16.01 -20.62
N MET A 484 -5.30 15.26 -20.14
CA MET A 484 -5.38 13.82 -19.91
C MET A 484 -5.82 13.50 -18.47
N ALA A 485 -6.78 14.28 -17.92
CA ALA A 485 -7.27 14.14 -16.55
C ALA A 485 -8.74 14.56 -16.38
N HIS A 486 -9.36 14.12 -15.28
CA HIS A 486 -10.75 14.45 -14.94
C HIS A 486 -10.91 15.89 -14.42
N LEU A 487 -12.00 16.55 -14.83
CA LEU A 487 -12.52 17.79 -14.25
C LEU A 487 -13.61 17.44 -13.23
N VAL A 488 -13.53 18.01 -12.02
CA VAL A 488 -14.54 17.80 -10.96
C VAL A 488 -15.06 19.15 -10.47
N CYS A 489 -16.38 19.36 -10.58
CA CYS A 489 -17.05 20.53 -10.01
C CYS A 489 -17.99 20.08 -8.87
N LYS A 490 -17.81 20.64 -7.68
CA LYS A 490 -18.69 20.45 -6.51
C LYS A 490 -19.43 21.75 -6.24
N VAL A 491 -20.75 21.71 -6.33
CA VAL A 491 -21.63 22.88 -6.13
C VAL A 491 -22.59 22.57 -4.98
N LYS A 492 -22.70 23.48 -4.02
CA LYS A 492 -23.81 23.54 -3.07
C LYS A 492 -25.00 24.16 -3.85
N ALA A 493 -25.92 23.32 -4.33
CA ALA A 493 -27.01 23.61 -5.30
C ALA A 493 -27.81 24.95 -5.14
N PRO A 494 -28.59 25.41 -6.16
CA PRO A 494 -28.78 24.86 -7.51
C PRO A 494 -28.08 25.66 -8.62
N ALA A 495 -27.83 24.97 -9.72
CA ALA A 495 -26.96 25.34 -10.83
C ALA A 495 -27.29 26.67 -11.53
N ARG A 496 -26.23 27.45 -11.84
CA ARG A 496 -26.19 28.33 -13.00
C ARG A 496 -24.87 28.10 -13.77
N SER A 497 -25.03 27.71 -15.05
CA SER A 497 -24.06 27.69 -16.15
C SER A 497 -22.80 26.84 -16.00
N LEU A 498 -22.84 25.59 -16.50
CA LEU A 498 -21.65 24.92 -17.04
C LEU A 498 -21.57 25.23 -18.54
N THR A 499 -20.46 25.80 -19.00
CA THR A 499 -20.20 26.03 -20.43
C THR A 499 -19.02 25.19 -20.89
N THR A 500 -19.27 24.16 -21.71
CA THR A 500 -18.23 23.43 -22.44
C THR A 500 -18.25 23.89 -23.90
N ALA A 501 -17.19 24.54 -24.37
CA ALA A 501 -17.02 24.82 -25.81
C ALA A 501 -16.31 23.62 -26.47
N SER A 502 -17.04 22.85 -27.27
CA SER A 502 -16.47 21.74 -28.05
C SER A 502 -15.87 22.28 -29.36
N SER A 503 -14.58 22.03 -29.61
CA SER A 503 -14.02 22.08 -30.96
C SER A 503 -13.66 20.65 -31.41
N THR A 504 -13.96 20.37 -32.67
CA THR A 504 -14.14 19.05 -33.28
C THR A 504 -12.80 18.39 -33.68
N ARG A 505 -12.50 17.21 -33.12
CA ARG A 505 -12.03 16.01 -33.86
C ARG A 505 -12.10 14.77 -32.94
N ARG A 506 -12.51 13.64 -33.54
CA ARG A 506 -13.10 12.44 -32.92
C ARG A 506 -12.31 11.85 -31.73
N SER A 507 -12.95 11.77 -30.57
CA SER A 507 -12.73 10.82 -29.46
C SER A 507 -14.03 10.76 -28.62
N PRO A 508 -14.36 9.63 -27.94
CA PRO A 508 -15.71 9.38 -27.41
C PRO A 508 -16.07 10.25 -26.19
N PRO A 509 -17.37 10.39 -25.84
CA PRO A 509 -17.86 11.44 -24.94
C PRO A 509 -17.43 11.25 -23.48
N ILE A 510 -17.15 12.38 -22.83
CA ILE A 510 -16.77 12.54 -21.41
C ILE A 510 -18.02 12.41 -20.52
N THR A 511 -18.00 11.53 -19.51
CA THR A 511 -19.11 11.31 -18.57
C THR A 511 -19.01 12.25 -17.34
N LEU A 512 -20.05 13.06 -17.11
CA LEU A 512 -20.26 13.87 -15.89
C LEU A 512 -20.80 12.99 -14.74
N VAL A 513 -20.29 13.15 -13.50
CA VAL A 513 -20.80 12.43 -12.32
C VAL A 513 -21.24 13.42 -11.23
N PRO A 514 -22.56 13.58 -10.97
CA PRO A 514 -23.04 14.27 -9.78
C PRO A 514 -22.99 13.35 -8.55
N LEU A 515 -22.39 13.80 -7.45
CA LEU A 515 -22.46 13.14 -6.15
C LEU A 515 -23.60 13.76 -5.32
N ARG A 516 -24.71 13.03 -5.11
CA ARG A 516 -25.69 13.35 -4.06
C ARG A 516 -25.13 12.87 -2.72
N GLN A 517 -25.05 13.77 -1.72
CA GLN A 517 -24.89 13.38 -0.32
C GLN A 517 -26.26 13.15 0.35
N PRO A 518 -26.34 12.26 1.36
CA PRO A 518 -27.59 11.97 2.06
C PRO A 518 -27.88 13.03 3.13
N ILE A 519 -29.15 13.42 3.22
CA ILE A 519 -29.70 14.29 4.27
C ILE A 519 -29.89 13.43 5.55
N PRO A 520 -29.51 13.91 6.75
CA PRO A 520 -29.72 13.17 7.99
C PRO A 520 -31.12 13.38 8.58
N GLY A 521 -31.76 12.29 9.03
CA GLY A 521 -32.76 12.32 10.10
C GLY A 521 -34.24 12.30 9.71
N ALA A 522 -34.83 11.11 9.63
CA ALA A 522 -36.20 10.86 10.11
C ALA A 522 -36.35 9.39 10.50
N LYS A 523 -36.58 9.15 11.79
CA LYS A 523 -36.99 7.85 12.35
C LYS A 523 -38.39 7.50 11.86
N THR A 524 -38.60 6.26 11.43
CA THR A 524 -39.69 5.34 11.85
C THR A 524 -39.61 4.02 11.05
N SER A 525 -39.44 2.89 11.74
CA SER A 525 -39.91 1.56 11.29
C SER A 525 -41.38 1.38 11.72
N PRO A 526 -42.10 0.26 11.44
CA PRO A 526 -41.78 -0.93 10.61
C PRO A 526 -42.91 -1.32 9.62
N LEU A 527 -42.67 -2.34 8.78
CA LEU A 527 -43.55 -3.53 8.52
C LEU A 527 -43.47 -4.08 7.07
N LEU A 528 -43.16 -5.39 6.99
CA LEU A 528 -43.76 -6.44 6.15
C LEU A 528 -44.01 -6.19 4.65
N ARG A 529 -43.19 -6.80 3.79
CA ARG A 529 -43.46 -8.06 3.05
C ARG A 529 -42.25 -8.50 2.25
#